data_AF-A0A4R5B3X2-F1
#
_entry.id   AF-A0A4R5B3X2-F1
#
_cell.length_a   1.000
_cell.length_b   1.000
_cell.length_c   1.000
_cell.angle_alpha   90.00
_cell.angle_beta   90.00
_cell.angle_gamma   90.00
#
_symmetry.space_group_name_H-M   'P 1'
#
loop_
_entity.id
_entity.type
_entity.pdbx_description
1 polymer ?
#
loop_
_entity_poly.entity_id
_entity_poly.type
_entity_poly.pdbx_seq_one_letter_code
_entity_poly.pdbx_strand_id
1 'polypeptide(L)' 'MNRLEHTVVDLSPVRDAPPSIPAGITTWWGEATQMWWALLPSRYGPRLVEAPSAEALAVTVDWYLRRAAI' A
#
# COMPACT_ATOMS: atom_id res chain seq x y z
N MET A 1 -11.82 -48.34 4.49
CA MET A 1 -10.90 -47.49 5.28
C MET A 1 -9.58 -47.49 4.51
N ASN A 2 -9.18 -46.47 3.76
CA ASN A 2 -9.12 -45.04 4.10
C ASN A 2 -9.25 -44.17 2.83
N ARG A 3 -10.20 -43.23 2.80
CA ARG A 3 -10.23 -42.12 1.84
C ARG A 3 -9.51 -40.97 2.54
N LEU A 4 -8.32 -40.60 2.07
CA LEU A 4 -7.59 -39.45 2.58
C LEU A 4 -8.23 -38.20 1.98
N GLU A 5 -8.92 -37.47 2.84
CA GLU A 5 -9.56 -36.19 2.61
C GLU A 5 -8.51 -35.23 2.03
N HIS A 6 -8.67 -34.88 0.74
CA HIS A 6 -7.94 -33.79 0.10
C HIS A 6 -8.46 -32.46 0.69
N THR A 7 -8.06 -32.12 1.91
CA THR A 7 -8.21 -30.76 2.43
C THR A 7 -7.04 -29.93 1.89
N VAL A 8 -7.07 -29.69 0.58
CA VAL A 8 -6.33 -28.56 0.01
C VAL A 8 -7.12 -27.34 0.46
N VAL A 9 -6.60 -26.67 1.49
CA VAL A 9 -7.10 -25.36 1.90
C VAL A 9 -6.90 -24.45 0.70
N ASP A 10 -7.97 -24.17 -0.03
CA ASP A 10 -8.07 -23.12 -1.03
C ASP A 10 -7.94 -21.79 -0.28
N LEU A 11 -6.71 -21.43 0.07
CA LEU A 11 -6.36 -20.07 0.42
C LEU A 11 -6.43 -19.31 -0.89
N SER A 12 -7.60 -18.76 -1.19
CA SER A 12 -7.77 -17.78 -2.26
C SER A 12 -6.57 -16.82 -2.16
N PRO A 13 -5.75 -16.65 -3.22
CA PRO A 13 -4.65 -15.70 -3.14
C PRO A 13 -5.34 -14.38 -2.88
N VAL A 14 -5.12 -13.84 -1.68
CA VAL A 14 -5.52 -12.49 -1.32
C VAL A 14 -4.71 -11.59 -2.26
N ARG A 15 -5.24 -11.41 -3.46
CA ARG A 15 -4.98 -10.27 -4.32
C ARG A 15 -5.76 -9.15 -3.67
N ASP A 16 -5.27 -8.70 -2.51
CA ASP A 16 -5.40 -7.30 -2.19
C ASP A 16 -4.81 -6.58 -3.40
N ALA A 17 -5.65 -6.06 -4.28
CA ALA A 17 -5.18 -5.13 -5.28
C ALA A 17 -4.35 -4.08 -4.52
N PRO A 18 -3.16 -3.70 -5.02
CA PRO A 18 -2.33 -2.72 -4.32
C PRO A 18 -3.22 -1.53 -3.99
N PRO A 19 -3.26 -1.10 -2.71
CA PRO A 19 -4.24 -0.11 -2.26
C PRO A 19 -4.14 1.12 -3.15
N SER A 20 -5.22 1.48 -3.83
CA SER A 20 -5.17 2.62 -4.73
C SER A 20 -5.00 3.89 -3.89
N ILE A 21 -4.06 4.74 -4.31
CA ILE A 21 -3.78 5.99 -3.61
C ILE A 21 -5.04 6.86 -3.65
N PRO A 22 -5.57 7.28 -2.49
CA PRO A 22 -6.84 7.98 -2.44
C PRO A 22 -6.77 9.33 -3.17
N ALA A 23 -7.91 9.74 -3.72
CA ALA A 23 -8.04 11.01 -4.43
C ALA A 23 -7.63 12.18 -3.52
N GLY A 24 -6.79 13.08 -4.04
CA GLY A 24 -6.28 14.24 -3.30
C GLY A 24 -4.86 14.09 -2.74
N ILE A 25 -4.24 12.92 -2.87
CA ILE A 25 -2.82 12.74 -2.58
C ILE A 25 -2.01 12.93 -3.87
N THR A 26 -1.10 13.91 -3.87
CA THR A 26 -0.19 14.11 -5.00
C THR A 26 0.95 13.10 -4.92
N THR A 27 1.12 12.33 -6.01
CA THR A 27 2.21 11.37 -6.15
C THR A 27 2.97 11.60 -7.44
N TRP A 28 4.27 11.34 -7.40
CA TRP A 28 5.15 11.51 -8.56
C TRP A 28 6.34 10.56 -8.49
N TRP A 29 6.91 10.28 -9.66
CA TRP A 29 8.15 9.52 -9.77
C TRP A 29 9.35 10.48 -9.83
N GLY A 30 10.31 10.27 -8.94
CA GLY A 30 11.55 11.03 -8.90
C GLY A 30 12.59 10.36 -9.79
N GLU A 31 12.76 10.85 -11.02
CA GLU A 31 13.75 10.33 -11.98
C GLU A 31 15.18 10.31 -11.42
N ALA A 32 15.56 11.33 -10.63
CA ALA A 32 16.90 11.41 -10.05
C ALA A 32 17.14 10.38 -8.92
N THR A 33 16.10 10.06 -8.15
CA THR A 33 16.19 9.13 -7.02
C THR A 33 15.78 7.71 -7.40
N GLN A 34 15.14 7.54 -8.56
CA GLN A 34 14.46 6.30 -8.96
C GLN A 34 13.51 5.80 -7.86
N MET A 35 12.72 6.73 -7.30
CA MET A 35 11.78 6.45 -6.20
C MET A 35 10.44 7.12 -6.48
N TRP A 36 9.37 6.48 -6.02
CA TRP A 36 8.04 7.06 -5.94
C TRP A 36 7.91 7.91 -4.69
N TRP A 37 7.29 9.07 -4.85
CA TRP A 37 7.08 10.05 -3.79
C TRP A 37 5.59 10.38 -3.65
N ALA A 38 5.16 10.62 -2.42
CA ALA A 38 3.82 11.09 -2.09
C ALA A 38 3.84 12.16 -1.00
N LEU A 39 3.03 13.21 -1.18
CA LEU A 39 2.81 14.22 -0.14
C LEU A 39 1.47 13.97 0.55
N LEU A 40 1.52 13.66 1.85
CA LEU A 40 0.35 13.34 2.67
C LEU A 40 0.01 14.48 3.64
N PRO A 41 -1.29 14.77 3.84
CA PRO A 41 -1.72 15.59 4.97
C PRO A 41 -1.54 14.83 6.29
N SER A 42 -1.01 15.49 7.32
CA SER A 42 -0.96 14.96 8.69
C SER A 42 -1.29 16.05 9.70
N ARG A 43 -1.78 15.66 10.87
CA ARG A 43 -2.12 16.57 11.99
C ARG A 43 -0.93 17.39 12.50
N TYR A 44 0.29 16.92 12.28
CA TYR A 44 1.53 17.60 12.66
C TYR A 44 2.21 18.34 11.50
N GLY A 45 1.53 18.46 10.35
CA GLY A 45 2.06 19.07 9.13
C GLY A 45 2.18 18.08 7.96
N PRO A 46 2.43 18.57 6.73
CA PRO A 46 2.55 17.71 5.56
C PRO A 46 3.74 16.76 5.70
N ARG A 47 3.52 15.47 5.38
CA ARG A 47 4.56 14.43 5.43
C ARG A 47 4.86 13.93 4.03
N LEU A 48 6.14 13.90 3.70
CA LEU A 48 6.65 13.32 2.47
C LEU A 48 6.98 11.84 2.71
N VAL A 49 6.53 10.98 1.80
CA VAL A 49 6.77 9.53 1.85
C VAL A 49 7.45 9.11 0.54
N GLU A 50 8.47 8.27 0.65
CA GLU A 50 9.17 7.66 -0.48
C GLU A 50 9.00 6.15 -0.48
N ALA A 51 8.99 5.54 -1.67
CA ALA A 51 8.98 4.10 -1.84
C ALA A 51 9.61 3.69 -3.18
N PRO A 52 10.19 2.47 -3.28
CA PRO A 52 10.83 1.99 -4.51
C PRO A 52 9.86 1.63 -5.64
N SER A 53 8.57 1.49 -5.35
CA SER A 53 7.54 1.16 -6.34
C SER A 53 6.22 1.86 -6.04
N ALA A 54 5.38 2.04 -7.06
CA ALA A 54 4.07 2.66 -6.89
C ALA A 54 3.18 1.87 -5.93
N GLU A 55 3.29 0.54 -5.95
CA GLU A 55 2.57 -0.37 -5.06
C GLU A 55 3.04 -0.24 -3.60
N ALA A 56 4.35 -0.18 -3.37
CA ALA A 56 4.90 0.05 -2.04
C ALA A 56 4.54 1.45 -1.51
N LEU A 57 4.51 2.46 -2.39
CA LEU A 57 4.06 3.81 -2.04
C LEU A 57 2.60 3.79 -1.60
N ALA A 58 1.75 3.10 -2.36
CA ALA A 58 0.34 2.89 -2.08
C ALA A 58 0.08 2.30 -0.69
N VAL A 59 0.76 1.20 -0.35
CA VAL A 59 0.65 0.54 0.97
C VAL A 59 1.09 1.49 2.09
N THR A 60 2.19 2.20 1.87
CA THR A 60 2.74 3.12 2.87
C THR A 60 1.80 4.32 3.08
N VAL A 61 1.26 4.88 2.00
CA VAL A 61 0.29 5.99 2.04
C VAL A 61 -0.97 5.58 2.79
N ASP A 62 -1.55 4.43 2.44
CA ASP A 62 -2.74 3.90 3.11
C ASP A 62 -2.50 3.70 4.61
N TRP A 63 -1.38 3.08 4.99
CA TRP A 63 -1.03 2.90 6.40
C TRP A 63 -0.93 4.23 7.16
N TYR A 64 -0.31 5.24 6.55
CA TYR A 64 -0.19 6.56 7.15
C TYR A 64 -1.53 7.27 7.32
N LEU A 65 -2.39 7.21 6.31
CA LEU A 65 -3.71 7.83 6.36
C LEU A 65 -4.59 7.17 7.42
N ARG A 66 -4.59 5.83 7.50
CA ARG A 66 -5.30 5.11 8.57
C ARG A 66 -4.79 5.51 9.95
N ARG A 67 -3.47 5.65 10.12
CA ARG A 67 -2.87 6.01 11.41
C ARG A 67 -3.06 7.48 11.78
N ALA A 68 -3.16 8.37 10.78
CA ALA A 68 -3.40 9.80 11.01
C ALA A 68 -4.85 10.08 11.41
N ALA A 69 -5.80 9.21 11.05
CA ALA A 69 -7.21 9.30 11.40
C ALA A 69 -7.55 8.95 12.87
N ILE A 70 -6.56 8.49 13.65
CA ILE A 70 -6.65 8.13 15.07
C ILE A 70 -5.93 9.18 15.91
#